data_AF-A0A0J1FKU1-F1
#
_entry.id   AF-A0A0J1FKU1-F1
#
_cell.length_a   1.000
_cell.length_b   1.000
_cell.length_c   1.000
_cell.angle_alpha   90.00
_cell.angle_beta   90.00
_cell.angle_gamma   90.00
#
_symmetry.space_group_name_H-M   'P 1'
#
loop_
_entity.id
_entity.type
_entity.pdbx_description
1 polymer ?
#
loop_
_entity_poly.entity_id
_entity_poly.type
_entity_poly.pdbx_seq_one_letter_code
_entity_poly.pdbx_strand_id
1 'polypeptide(L)'
;MPLTTSQVVLYAADTVDYEIALGAAASAYIPISNVIGDFATAWNDVASGNYLVIAVGGPATNALYYNPCGWGDAGSTQLNPTAAYPVDTLPGAYYYENAAGNDRTDTFYLATVFAYYAVNGAFPANFTGLPTPGVPSDTCAGDASVGCPCQ
;
A
#
# COMPACT_ATOMS: atom_id res chain seq x y z
N MET A 1 11.19 -0.04 15.65
CA MET A 1 11.58 1.39 15.64
C MET A 1 10.84 1.94 14.47
N PRO A 2 9.96 2.94 14.68
CA PRO A 2 9.11 3.44 13.61
C PRO A 2 9.92 3.89 12.40
N LEU A 3 9.33 3.69 11.22
CA LEU A 3 9.93 4.10 9.96
C LEU A 3 9.87 5.62 9.82
N THR A 4 10.83 6.17 9.06
CA THR A 4 10.71 7.57 8.65
C THR A 4 9.67 7.69 7.55
N THR A 5 9.05 8.87 7.42
CA THR A 5 8.06 9.13 6.37
C THR A 5 8.60 8.93 4.95
N SER A 6 9.92 9.03 4.76
CA SER A 6 10.60 8.75 3.49
C SER A 6 10.72 7.25 3.16
N GLN A 7 10.59 6.38 4.15
CA GLN A 7 10.65 4.92 4.00
C GLN A 7 9.28 4.29 3.79
N VAL A 8 8.19 5.03 4.00
CA VAL A 8 6.82 4.55 3.77
C VAL A 8 6.35 5.04 2.42
N VAL A 9 5.86 4.12 1.59
CA VAL A 9 5.33 4.36 0.25
C VAL A 9 3.91 3.83 0.20
N LEU A 10 2.96 4.60 -0.35
CA LEU A 10 1.60 4.15 -0.57
C LEU A 10 1.39 3.93 -2.07
N TYR A 11 1.01 2.71 -2.44
CA TYR A 11 0.76 2.33 -3.83
C TYR A 11 -0.73 2.09 -4.06
N ALA A 12 -1.29 2.72 -5.09
CA ALA A 12 -2.64 2.48 -5.55
C ALA A 12 -2.65 2.21 -7.06
N ALA A 13 -3.53 1.32 -7.51
CA ALA A 13 -3.64 0.94 -8.93
C ALA A 13 -4.91 1.45 -9.62
N ASP A 14 -5.75 2.26 -8.95
CA ASP A 14 -6.82 3.02 -9.61
C ASP A 14 -6.94 4.42 -9.02
N THR A 15 -7.67 5.30 -9.72
CA THR A 15 -7.78 6.72 -9.35
C THR A 15 -8.46 6.95 -8.01
N VAL A 16 -9.41 6.11 -7.61
CA VAL A 16 -10.14 6.29 -6.35
C VAL A 16 -9.29 5.84 -5.17
N ASP A 17 -8.66 4.68 -5.29
CA ASP A 17 -7.74 4.19 -4.27
C ASP A 17 -6.49 5.09 -4.17
N TYR A 18 -6.10 5.77 -5.26
CA TYR A 18 -5.03 6.78 -5.23
C TYR A 18 -5.42 8.02 -4.41
N GLU A 19 -6.66 8.52 -4.53
CA GLU A 19 -7.14 9.61 -3.67
C GLU A 19 -7.16 9.21 -2.19
N ILE A 20 -7.54 7.96 -1.90
CA ILE A 20 -7.45 7.38 -0.55
C ILE A 20 -5.99 7.35 -0.07
N ALA A 21 -5.06 6.92 -0.92
CA ALA A 21 -3.63 6.90 -0.61
C ALA A 21 -3.10 8.31 -0.29
N LEU A 22 -3.52 9.33 -1.04
CA LEU A 22 -3.17 10.73 -0.74
C LEU A 22 -3.69 11.17 0.64
N GLY A 23 -4.94 10.84 0.97
CA GLY A 23 -5.53 11.15 2.27
C GLY A 23 -4.82 10.45 3.43
N ALA A 24 -4.50 9.16 3.26
CA ALA A 24 -3.76 8.37 4.23
C ALA A 24 -2.33 8.90 4.42
N ALA A 25 -1.62 9.24 3.34
CA ALA A 25 -0.29 9.83 3.39
C ALA A 25 -0.29 11.16 4.16
N ALA A 26 -1.26 12.03 3.86
CA ALA A 26 -1.42 13.31 4.56
C ALA A 26 -1.64 13.15 6.07
N SER A 27 -2.40 12.12 6.49
CA SER A 27 -2.64 11.85 7.91
C SER A 27 -1.39 11.48 8.71
N ALA A 28 -0.38 10.91 8.03
CA ALA A 28 0.87 10.45 8.62
C ALA A 28 2.08 11.35 8.27
N TYR A 29 1.83 12.52 7.66
CA TYR A 29 2.86 13.43 7.16
C TYR A 29 3.84 12.79 6.16
N ILE A 30 3.37 11.78 5.42
CA ILE A 30 4.14 11.14 4.35
C ILE A 30 4.14 12.08 3.14
N PRO A 31 5.31 12.37 2.54
CA PRO A 31 5.40 13.21 1.36
C PRO A 31 4.54 12.66 0.21
N ILE A 32 3.88 13.55 -0.53
CA ILE A 32 3.10 13.14 -1.71
C ILE A 32 3.94 12.42 -2.77
N SER A 33 5.26 12.67 -2.80
CA SER A 33 6.20 11.94 -3.67
C SER A 33 6.31 10.45 -3.35
N ASN A 34 5.86 10.03 -2.17
CA ASN A 34 5.82 8.64 -1.73
C ASN A 34 4.42 8.02 -1.93
N VAL A 35 3.50 8.72 -2.61
CA VAL A 35 2.27 8.13 -3.11
C VAL A 35 2.47 7.86 -4.59
N ILE A 36 2.47 6.58 -4.96
CA ILE A 36 2.80 6.13 -6.30
C ILE A 36 1.62 5.40 -6.93
N GLY A 37 1.44 5.61 -8.23
CA GLY A 37 0.41 4.96 -9.04
C GLY A 37 0.99 4.03 -10.11
N ASP A 38 2.32 3.99 -10.23
CA ASP A 38 3.04 3.20 -11.23
C ASP A 38 3.42 1.83 -10.67
N PHE A 39 2.95 0.77 -11.33
CA PHE A 39 3.19 -0.61 -10.91
C PHE A 39 4.68 -0.97 -10.90
N ALA A 40 5.44 -0.58 -11.93
CA ALA A 40 6.84 -0.97 -12.06
C ALA A 40 7.69 -0.37 -10.92
N THR A 41 7.41 0.88 -10.55
CA THR A 41 8.03 1.55 -9.40
C THR A 41 7.66 0.84 -8.10
N ALA A 42 6.36 0.58 -7.87
CA ALA A 42 5.90 -0.11 -6.67
C ALA A 42 6.51 -1.50 -6.52
N TRP A 43 6.56 -2.28 -7.60
CA TRP A 43 7.19 -3.59 -7.62
C TRP A 43 8.66 -3.53 -7.21
N ASN A 44 9.43 -2.58 -7.76
CA ASN A 44 10.84 -2.41 -7.43
C ASN A 44 11.05 -1.97 -5.98
N ASP A 45 10.20 -1.09 -5.46
CA ASP A 45 10.26 -0.65 -4.07
C ASP A 45 10.02 -1.82 -3.10
N VAL A 46 9.02 -2.65 -3.36
CA VAL A 46 8.77 -3.87 -2.59
C VAL A 46 9.94 -4.86 -2.72
N ALA A 47 10.39 -5.12 -3.95
CA ALA A 47 11.47 -6.06 -4.22
C ALA A 47 12.80 -5.62 -3.58
N SER A 48 13.02 -4.31 -3.42
CA SER A 48 14.23 -3.80 -2.76
C SER A 48 14.25 -4.06 -1.26
N GLY A 49 13.09 -4.07 -0.61
CA GLY A 49 12.96 -4.14 0.86
C GLY A 49 13.44 -2.90 1.61
N ASN A 50 13.79 -1.82 0.90
CA ASN A 50 14.23 -0.55 1.49
C ASN A 50 13.07 0.34 1.94
N TYR A 51 11.86 0.03 1.47
CA TYR A 51 10.63 0.75 1.72
C TYR A 51 9.57 -0.19 2.30
N LEU A 52 8.71 0.36 3.14
CA LEU A 52 7.43 -0.24 3.46
C LEU A 52 6.42 0.25 2.43
N VAL A 53 6.05 -0.62 1.50
CA VAL A 53 4.99 -0.33 0.52
C VAL A 53 3.66 -0.78 1.08
N ILE A 54 2.73 0.15 1.24
CA ILE A 54 1.36 -0.09 1.65
C ILE A 54 0.50 -0.14 0.38
N ALA A 55 -0.03 -1.31 0.06
CA ALA A 55 -0.95 -1.52 -1.06
C ALA A 55 -2.34 -1.02 -0.67
N VAL A 56 -2.75 0.10 -1.25
CA VAL A 56 -4.03 0.74 -0.99
C VAL A 56 -5.05 0.22 -1.99
N GLY A 57 -5.98 -0.58 -1.48
CA GLY A 57 -7.10 -1.11 -2.26
C GLY A 57 -6.86 -2.46 -2.92
N GLY A 58 -7.96 -3.06 -3.37
CA GLY A 58 -7.98 -4.38 -3.98
C GLY A 58 -7.12 -4.45 -5.25
N PRO A 59 -7.25 -3.51 -6.20
CA PRO A 59 -6.45 -3.48 -7.42
C PRO A 59 -4.94 -3.47 -7.16
N ALA A 60 -4.46 -2.65 -6.21
CA ALA A 60 -3.05 -2.59 -5.84
C ALA A 60 -2.53 -3.92 -5.28
N THR A 61 -3.32 -4.54 -4.40
CA THR A 61 -2.98 -5.83 -3.77
C THR A 61 -3.00 -6.98 -4.78
N ASN A 62 -3.98 -7.00 -5.70
CA ASN A 62 -4.04 -7.96 -6.80
C ASN A 62 -2.82 -7.84 -7.72
N ALA A 63 -2.45 -6.60 -8.06
CA ALA A 63 -1.31 -6.32 -8.93
C ALA A 63 0.01 -6.80 -8.31
N LEU A 64 0.27 -6.48 -7.04
CA LEU A 64 1.51 -6.91 -6.37
C LEU A 64 1.57 -8.42 -6.10
N TYR A 65 0.45 -9.08 -5.80
CA TYR A 65 0.46 -10.50 -5.45
C TYR A 65 0.41 -11.43 -6.67
N TYR A 66 -0.56 -11.22 -7.57
CA TYR A 66 -0.80 -12.09 -8.74
C TYR A 66 -0.35 -11.46 -10.05
N ASN A 67 -0.31 -10.14 -10.14
CA ASN A 67 -0.19 -9.40 -11.40
C ASN A 67 -1.10 -9.95 -12.53
N PRO A 68 -2.42 -10.09 -12.29
CA PRO A 68 -3.34 -10.75 -13.21
C PRO A 68 -3.48 -10.01 -14.55
N CYS A 69 -3.17 -8.72 -14.57
CA CYS A 69 -3.20 -7.89 -15.76
C CYS A 69 -1.92 -7.97 -16.61
N GLY A 70 -0.86 -8.64 -16.12
CA GLY A 70 0.42 -8.75 -16.82
C GLY A 70 1.13 -7.40 -16.99
N TRP A 71 1.08 -6.53 -15.97
CA TRP A 71 1.71 -5.21 -16.02
C TRP A 71 3.22 -5.33 -15.80
N GLY A 72 4.00 -4.63 -16.64
CA GLY A 72 5.45 -4.52 -16.53
C GLY A 72 6.22 -5.84 -16.54
N ASP A 73 7.53 -5.75 -16.38
CA ASP A 73 8.41 -6.91 -16.16
C ASP A 73 8.45 -7.24 -14.66
N ALA A 74 7.30 -7.59 -14.08
CA ALA A 74 7.29 -8.18 -12.75
C ALA A 74 8.19 -9.43 -12.79
N GLY A 75 9.20 -9.47 -11.93
CA GLY A 75 10.08 -10.63 -11.84
C GLY A 75 9.30 -11.90 -11.53
N SER A 76 9.92 -13.08 -11.68
CA SER A 76 9.27 -14.35 -11.32
C SER A 76 9.08 -14.56 -9.80
N THR A 77 9.58 -13.63 -8.98
CA THR A 77 9.47 -13.69 -7.53
C THR A 77 8.12 -13.17 -7.08
N GLN A 78 7.37 -14.00 -6.36
CA GLN A 78 6.09 -13.60 -5.77
C GLN A 78 6.30 -12.60 -4.62
N LEU A 79 5.58 -11.48 -4.66
CA LEU A 79 5.48 -10.57 -3.50
C LEU A 79 4.42 -11.09 -2.54
N ASN A 80 4.69 -10.95 -1.25
CA ASN A 80 3.79 -11.45 -0.21
C ASN A 80 3.35 -10.31 0.73
N PRO A 81 2.08 -10.29 1.16
CA PRO A 81 1.66 -9.41 2.23
C PRO A 81 2.37 -9.79 3.53
N THR A 82 2.62 -8.81 4.40
CA THR A 82 3.18 -9.05 5.74
C THR A 82 2.26 -9.95 6.56
N ALA A 83 2.85 -10.89 7.32
CA ALA A 83 2.10 -11.84 8.14
C ALA A 83 1.52 -11.22 9.43
N ALA A 84 2.06 -10.08 9.85
CA ALA A 84 1.54 -9.24 10.93
C ALA A 84 1.36 -7.83 10.36
N TYR A 85 0.18 -7.25 10.56
CA TYR A 85 -0.12 -5.88 10.19
C TYR A 85 -0.90 -5.19 11.34
N PRO A 86 -0.65 -3.89 11.58
CA PRO A 86 0.35 -3.08 10.91
C PRO A 86 1.78 -3.29 11.39
N VAL A 87 2.76 -2.87 10.58
CA VAL A 87 4.19 -2.94 10.92
C VAL A 87 4.81 -1.55 11.07
N ASP A 88 5.75 -1.42 12.01
CA ASP A 88 6.53 -0.20 12.24
C ASP A 88 8.00 -0.36 11.77
N THR A 89 8.32 -1.46 11.10
CA THR A 89 9.67 -1.81 10.66
C THR A 89 9.64 -2.29 9.22
N LEU A 90 10.79 -2.21 8.54
CA LEU A 90 10.89 -2.68 7.16
C LEU A 90 10.65 -4.19 7.13
N PRO A 91 9.66 -4.67 6.37
CA PRO A 91 9.32 -6.09 6.34
C PRO A 91 10.36 -6.93 5.57
N GLY A 92 11.27 -6.26 4.84
CA GLY A 92 12.30 -6.88 4.02
C GLY A 92 11.87 -6.99 2.55
N ALA A 93 12.80 -7.48 1.72
CA ALA A 93 12.57 -7.62 0.29
C ALA A 93 11.39 -8.55 -0.01
N TYR A 94 10.60 -8.17 -1.01
CA TYR A 94 9.44 -8.91 -1.50
C TYR A 94 8.23 -8.96 -0.56
N TYR A 95 8.23 -8.13 0.50
CA TYR A 95 7.10 -8.01 1.40
C TYR A 95 6.48 -6.61 1.35
N TYR A 96 5.16 -6.56 1.27
CA TYR A 96 4.36 -5.34 1.29
C TYR A 96 3.26 -5.44 2.34
N GLU A 97 2.67 -4.32 2.71
CA GLU A 97 1.56 -4.28 3.65
C GLU A 97 0.24 -4.11 2.93
N ASN A 98 -0.73 -4.97 3.22
CA ASN A 98 -2.01 -4.99 2.55
C ASN A 98 -3.04 -4.12 3.29
N ALA A 99 -3.33 -2.94 2.75
CA ALA A 99 -4.36 -2.04 3.25
C ALA A 99 -5.65 -2.07 2.40
N ALA A 100 -5.88 -3.13 1.62
CA ALA A 100 -7.13 -3.32 0.90
C ALA A 100 -8.26 -3.68 1.87
N GLY A 101 -9.31 -2.87 1.96
CA GLY A 101 -10.53 -3.20 2.67
C GLY A 101 -11.52 -4.01 1.83
N ASN A 102 -12.64 -4.44 2.44
CA ASN A 102 -13.74 -5.04 1.67
C ASN A 102 -14.49 -3.99 0.84
N ASP A 103 -14.45 -2.74 1.27
CA ASP A 103 -14.95 -1.58 0.54
C ASP A 103 -13.99 -0.39 0.67
N ARG A 104 -14.31 0.71 0.01
CA ARG A 104 -13.48 1.93 -0.02
C ARG A 104 -13.31 2.57 1.36
N THR A 105 -14.32 2.46 2.21
CA THR A 105 -14.27 3.02 3.56
C THR A 105 -13.28 2.21 4.38
N ASP A 106 -13.39 0.88 4.35
CA ASP A 106 -12.43 -0.02 5.00
C ASP A 106 -11.00 0.22 4.49
N THR A 107 -10.80 0.38 3.16
CA THR A 107 -9.49 0.70 2.57
C THR A 107 -8.95 2.01 3.12
N PHE A 108 -9.76 3.07 3.20
CA PHE A 108 -9.33 4.35 3.76
C PHE A 108 -8.95 4.22 5.24
N TYR A 109 -9.76 3.52 6.03
CA TYR A 109 -9.47 3.26 7.44
C TYR A 109 -8.14 2.50 7.62
N LEU A 110 -7.94 1.42 6.87
CA LEU A 110 -6.72 0.61 6.93
C LEU A 110 -5.49 1.41 6.49
N ALA A 111 -5.54 2.04 5.32
CA ALA A 111 -4.41 2.80 4.79
C ALA A 111 -3.99 3.93 5.73
N THR A 112 -4.96 4.65 6.31
CA THR A 112 -4.71 5.72 7.29
C THR A 112 -4.04 5.19 8.54
N VAL A 113 -4.56 4.11 9.12
CA VAL A 113 -4.00 3.54 10.36
C VAL A 113 -2.63 2.93 10.11
N PHE A 114 -2.44 2.24 8.99
CA PHE A 114 -1.18 1.57 8.66
C PHE A 114 -0.09 2.60 8.39
N ALA A 115 -0.40 3.64 7.62
CA ALA A 115 0.51 4.78 7.42
C ALA A 115 0.88 5.46 8.75
N TYR A 116 -0.11 5.71 9.61
CA TYR A 116 0.14 6.30 10.92
C TYR A 116 0.98 5.40 11.82
N TYR A 117 0.67 4.11 11.88
CA TYR A 117 1.37 3.12 12.70
C TYR A 117 2.81 2.93 12.20
N ALA A 118 3.04 2.91 10.90
CA ALA A 118 4.38 2.80 10.32
C ALA A 118 5.30 3.93 10.80
N VAL A 119 4.78 5.15 10.87
CA VAL A 119 5.54 6.36 11.23
C VAL A 119 5.63 6.59 12.75
N ASN A 120 4.59 6.23 13.50
CA ASN A 120 4.49 6.54 14.93
C ASN A 120 4.77 5.32 15.84
N GLY A 121 4.70 4.10 15.31
CA GLY A 121 4.83 2.84 16.05
C GLY A 121 3.69 2.57 17.04
N ALA A 122 2.59 3.29 16.92
CA ALA A 122 1.43 3.17 17.80
C ALA A 122 0.15 3.43 17.01
N PHE A 123 -0.94 2.80 17.44
CA PHE A 123 -2.26 3.09 16.87
C PHE A 123 -2.69 4.53 17.19
N PRO A 124 -3.40 5.20 16.27
CA PRO A 124 -3.98 6.50 16.59
C PRO A 124 -4.96 6.36 17.76
N ALA A 125 -5.02 7.38 18.63
CA ALA A 125 -5.89 7.36 19.78
C ALA A 125 -7.36 7.16 19.36
N ASN A 126 -8.09 6.33 20.10
CA ASN A 126 -9.50 5.95 19.86
C ASN A 126 -9.76 5.00 18.66
N PHE A 127 -8.72 4.43 18.05
CA PHE A 127 -8.92 3.32 17.10
C PHE A 127 -9.11 2.00 17.84
N THR A 128 -10.37 1.54 17.92
CA THR A 128 -10.75 0.26 18.53
C THR A 128 -11.44 -0.61 17.48
N GLY A 129 -10.72 -1.60 16.94
CA GLY A 129 -11.25 -2.54 15.94
C GLY A 129 -10.86 -2.13 14.53
N LEU A 130 -9.81 -2.75 14.00
CA LEU A 130 -9.45 -2.60 12.59
C LEU A 130 -10.31 -3.54 11.74
N PRO A 131 -10.79 -3.08 10.57
CA PRO A 131 -11.28 -3.98 9.54
C PRO A 131 -10.22 -5.04 9.24
N THR A 132 -10.65 -6.24 8.84
CA THR A 132 -9.69 -7.23 8.33
C THR A 132 -9.39 -6.88 6.88
N PRO A 133 -8.12 -6.73 6.48
CA PRO A 133 -7.77 -6.56 5.07
C PRO A 133 -8.35 -7.69 4.21
N GLY A 134 -8.86 -7.32 3.04
CA GLY A 134 -9.29 -8.25 2.01
C GLY A 134 -8.12 -9.07 1.47
N VAL A 135 -8.39 -10.30 1.03
CA VAL A 135 -7.36 -11.16 0.43
C VAL A 135 -7.13 -10.78 -1.04
N PRO A 136 -5.88 -10.89 -1.55
CA PRO A 136 -5.61 -10.73 -2.97
C PRO A 136 -6.44 -11.70 -3.82
N SER A 137 -6.89 -11.23 -4.98
CA SER A 137 -7.65 -12.00 -5.95
C SER A 137 -6.96 -12.02 -7.31
N ASP A 138 -7.04 -13.15 -8.01
CA ASP A 138 -6.50 -13.32 -9.36
C ASP A 138 -7.48 -12.74 -10.39
N THR A 139 -7.76 -11.45 -10.28
CA THR A 139 -8.68 -10.74 -11.16
C THR A 139 -8.07 -9.39 -11.52
N CYS A 140 -7.95 -9.16 -12.84
CA CYS A 140 -7.43 -7.92 -13.36
C CYS A 140 -8.38 -6.76 -13.07
N ALA A 141 -7.87 -5.73 -12.39
CA ALA A 141 -8.56 -4.50 -12.05
C ALA A 141 -7.54 -3.37 -11.89
N GLY A 142 -7.95 -2.13 -12.15
CA GLY A 142 -7.09 -0.95 -12.12
C GLY A 142 -6.31 -0.72 -13.41
N ASP A 143 -5.29 0.12 -13.33
CA ASP A 143 -4.42 0.56 -14.40
C ASP A 143 -2.94 0.39 -14.01
N ALA A 144 -2.09 0.10 -14.99
CA ALA A 144 -0.64 -0.09 -14.78
C ALA A 144 0.06 1.17 -14.24
N SER A 145 -0.50 2.34 -14.54
CA SER A 145 -0.02 3.64 -14.10
C SER A 145 -1.19 4.57 -13.88
N VAL A 146 -1.40 4.97 -12.63
CA VAL A 146 -2.35 6.00 -12.25
C VAL A 146 -1.62 7.33 -12.09
N GLY A 147 -2.03 8.34 -12.85
CA GLY A 147 -1.53 9.70 -12.67
C GLY A 147 -2.12 10.35 -11.43
N CYS A 148 -1.37 11.26 -10.80
CA CYS A 148 -1.94 12.05 -9.70
C CYS A 148 -3.16 12.83 -10.22
N PRO A 149 -4.34 12.70 -9.58
CA PRO A 149 -5.52 13.50 -9.94
C PRO A 149 -5.35 14.99 -9.59
N CYS A 150 -4.22 15.36 -8.99
CA CYS A 150 -3.86 16.73 -8.60
C CYS A 150 -3.40 17.65 -9.75
N GLN A 151 -3.77 17.36 -11.01
CA GLN A 151 -3.48 18.21 -12.18
C GLN A 151 -4.57 19.25 -12.44
#